data_AF-A0A525VWB0-F1
#
_entry.id   AF-A0A525VWB0-F1
#
_cell.length_a   1.000
_cell.length_b   1.000
_cell.length_c   1.000
_cell.angle_alpha   90.00
_cell.angle_beta   90.00
_cell.angle_gamma   90.00
#
_symmetry.space_group_name_H-M   'P 1'
#
loop_
_entity.id
_entity.type
_entity.pdbx_description
1 polymer ?
#
loop_
_entity_poly.entity_id
_entity_poly.type
_entity_poly.pdbx_seq_one_letter_code
_entity_poly.pdbx_strand_id
1 'polypeptide(L)'
;MSANSMTPRQAAAALVAAMPVGVSVQQLEEYGIEATTEQAQAITQEVLSLNLFWIFAAIEAHIPKKYQPALLELILASIEAGWGSLVPVGSASWTAYLNEWQERRRRYTRLVEEGASPLAVSAEAATLMEENRLVKEVERHNLLTLLIDFVPVDTYGRLLEDVG
;
A
#
# COMPACT_ATOMS: atom_id res chain seq x y z
N MET A 1 24.75 0.64 24.23
CA MET A 1 23.77 1.74 24.11
C MET A 1 23.79 2.18 22.66
N SER A 2 22.88 1.66 21.83
CA SER A 2 22.88 1.99 20.41
C SER A 2 22.05 3.26 20.20
N ALA A 3 22.76 4.37 19.99
CA ALA A 3 22.25 5.72 19.87
C ALA A 3 21.86 6.06 18.42
N ASN A 4 20.93 5.30 17.83
CA ASN A 4 20.30 5.60 16.54
C ASN A 4 18.79 5.33 16.61
N SER A 5 18.11 5.85 17.63
CA SER A 5 16.64 5.82 17.67
C SER A 5 16.11 6.72 16.56
N MET A 6 15.46 6.12 15.56
CA MET A 6 14.82 6.87 14.49
C MET A 6 13.65 7.66 15.08
N THR A 7 13.58 8.97 14.84
CA THR A 7 12.42 9.76 15.27
C THR A 7 11.17 9.32 14.50
N PRO A 8 9.95 9.47 15.04
CA PRO A 8 8.73 9.16 14.31
C PRO A 8 8.66 9.85 12.93
N ARG A 9 9.17 11.08 12.82
CA ARG A 9 9.22 11.80 11.54
C ARG A 9 10.12 11.13 10.51
N GLN A 10 11.28 10.64 10.94
CA GLN A 10 12.20 9.91 10.07
C GLN A 10 11.62 8.54 9.70
N ALA A 11 10.89 7.89 10.60
CA ALA A 11 10.19 6.64 10.34
C ALA A 11 9.12 6.81 9.25
N ALA A 12 8.28 7.85 9.34
CA ALA A 12 7.32 8.17 8.28
C ALA A 12 8.00 8.39 6.93
N ALA A 13 9.09 9.18 6.90
CA ALA A 13 9.82 9.43 5.67
C ALA A 13 10.41 8.14 5.06
N ALA A 14 10.95 7.25 5.90
CA ALA A 14 11.50 5.97 5.48
C ALA A 14 10.41 5.03 4.95
N LEU A 15 9.25 4.95 5.63
CA LEU A 15 8.10 4.17 5.19
C LEU A 15 7.58 4.65 3.82
N VAL A 16 7.45 5.97 3.64
CA VAL A 16 7.02 6.56 2.36
C VAL A 16 8.04 6.27 1.25
N ALA A 17 9.33 6.39 1.54
CA ALA A 17 10.40 6.11 0.58
C ALA A 17 10.52 4.62 0.20
N ALA A 18 10.05 3.71 1.07
CA ALA A 18 10.07 2.28 0.81
C ALA A 18 8.90 1.80 -0.08
N MET A 19 7.86 2.62 -0.27
CA MET A 19 6.77 2.28 -1.18
C MET A 19 7.24 2.33 -2.64
N PRO A 20 6.76 1.42 -3.51
CA PRO A 20 7.02 1.51 -4.93
C PRO A 20 6.36 2.76 -5.55
N VAL A 21 6.98 3.29 -6.61
CA VAL A 21 6.57 4.54 -7.28
C VAL A 21 5.38 4.34 -8.25
N GLY A 22 4.60 3.27 -8.05
CA GLY A 22 3.50 2.87 -8.92
C GLY A 22 3.90 1.87 -10.00
N VAL A 23 2.92 1.44 -10.79
CA VAL A 23 3.06 0.37 -11.79
C VAL A 23 2.84 0.93 -13.18
N SER A 24 3.82 0.76 -14.06
CA SER A 24 3.71 1.10 -15.48
C SER A 24 3.08 -0.03 -16.31
N VAL A 25 2.54 0.32 -17.48
CA VAL A 25 2.04 -0.68 -18.45
C VAL A 25 3.14 -1.69 -18.81
N GLN A 26 4.37 -1.22 -19.05
CA GLN A 26 5.50 -2.10 -19.36
C GLN A 26 5.78 -3.11 -18.23
N GLN A 27 5.74 -2.65 -16.98
CA GLN A 27 5.88 -3.57 -15.83
C GLN A 27 4.73 -4.57 -15.81
N LEU A 28 3.48 -4.17 -16.03
CA LEU A 28 2.35 -5.10 -16.08
C LEU A 28 2.54 -6.18 -17.17
N GLU A 29 3.02 -5.79 -18.34
CA GLU A 29 3.35 -6.70 -19.43
C GLU A 29 4.45 -7.71 -19.05
N GLU A 30 5.45 -7.31 -18.26
CA GLU A 30 6.50 -8.20 -17.74
C GLU A 30 5.93 -9.30 -16.82
N TYR A 31 4.84 -9.02 -16.10
CA TYR A 31 4.09 -10.03 -15.34
C TYR A 31 3.07 -10.78 -16.22
N GLY A 32 2.93 -10.46 -17.50
CA GLY A 32 1.93 -11.07 -18.39
C GLY A 32 0.51 -10.55 -18.15
N ILE A 33 0.37 -9.26 -17.80
CA ILE A 33 -0.90 -8.56 -17.63
C ILE A 33 -1.02 -7.52 -18.75
N GLU A 34 -2.00 -7.68 -19.64
CA GLU A 34 -2.29 -6.71 -20.68
C GLU A 34 -3.18 -5.59 -20.10
N ALA A 35 -2.65 -4.37 -20.02
CA ALA A 35 -3.36 -3.25 -19.41
C ALA A 35 -3.27 -1.98 -20.26
N THR A 36 -4.35 -1.20 -20.28
CA THR A 36 -4.29 0.19 -20.75
C THR A 36 -3.60 1.08 -19.70
N THR A 37 -3.25 2.31 -20.10
CA THR A 37 -2.73 3.32 -19.17
C THR A 37 -3.69 3.58 -18.00
N GLU A 38 -4.99 3.61 -18.27
CA GLU A 38 -6.02 3.80 -17.25
C GLU A 38 -6.09 2.62 -16.29
N GLN A 39 -5.99 1.38 -16.79
CA GLN A 39 -5.91 0.19 -15.94
C GLN A 39 -4.64 0.18 -15.10
N ALA A 40 -3.49 0.57 -15.67
CA ALA A 40 -2.24 0.68 -14.91
C ALA A 40 -2.32 1.72 -13.78
N GLN A 41 -2.99 2.86 -14.04
CA GLN A 41 -3.27 3.85 -13.00
C GLN A 41 -4.20 3.31 -11.91
N ALA A 42 -5.27 2.61 -12.28
CA ALA A 42 -6.19 2.00 -11.32
C ALA A 42 -5.50 0.93 -10.47
N ILE A 43 -4.70 0.06 -11.09
CA ILE A 43 -3.89 -0.95 -10.39
C ILE A 43 -2.89 -0.27 -9.45
N THR A 44 -2.26 0.82 -9.88
CA THR A 44 -1.36 1.59 -9.02
C THR A 44 -2.06 2.10 -7.75
N GLN A 45 -3.30 2.60 -7.86
CA GLN A 45 -4.07 3.05 -6.69
C GLN A 45 -4.35 1.93 -5.70
N GLU A 46 -4.67 0.74 -6.22
CA GLU A 46 -4.90 -0.44 -5.39
C GLU A 46 -3.61 -0.94 -4.72
N VAL A 47 -2.49 -0.90 -5.44
CA VAL A 47 -1.15 -1.17 -4.87
C VAL A 47 -0.84 -0.18 -3.74
N LEU A 48 -1.17 1.11 -3.89
CA LEU A 48 -1.02 2.05 -2.76
C LEU A 48 -1.96 1.71 -1.62
N SER A 49 -3.23 1.39 -1.89
CA SER A 49 -4.17 1.04 -0.82
C SER A 49 -3.67 -0.14 0.01
N LEU A 50 -3.08 -1.15 -0.65
CA LEU A 50 -2.48 -2.30 0.01
C LEU A 50 -1.20 -1.93 0.78
N ASN A 51 -0.33 -1.09 0.21
CA ASN A 51 0.86 -0.59 0.91
C ASN A 51 0.52 0.26 2.15
N LEU A 52 -0.43 1.19 2.02
CA LEU A 52 -0.93 1.99 3.12
C LEU A 52 -1.54 1.14 4.22
N PHE A 53 -2.28 0.09 3.86
CA PHE A 53 -2.80 -0.87 4.84
C PHE A 53 -1.68 -1.49 5.68
N TRP A 54 -0.64 -2.02 5.05
CA TRP A 54 0.47 -2.65 5.77
C TRP A 54 1.32 -1.67 6.55
N ILE A 55 1.54 -0.46 6.03
CA ILE A 55 2.23 0.61 6.77
C ILE A 55 1.47 0.95 8.05
N PHE A 56 0.14 1.12 7.96
CA PHE A 56 -0.70 1.43 9.12
C PHE A 56 -0.69 0.27 10.12
N ALA A 57 -0.81 -0.97 9.65
CA ALA A 57 -0.72 -2.16 10.49
C ALA A 57 0.64 -2.27 11.20
N ALA A 58 1.74 -1.99 10.50
CA ALA A 58 3.08 -2.00 11.08
C ALA A 58 3.26 -0.92 12.16
N ILE A 59 2.72 0.29 11.92
CA ILE A 59 2.71 1.38 12.90
C ILE A 59 1.88 1.00 14.13
N GLU A 60 0.70 0.43 13.94
CA GLU A 60 -0.16 0.02 15.04
C GLU A 60 0.50 -1.06 15.92
N ALA A 61 1.31 -1.93 15.31
CA ALA A 61 2.04 -2.99 15.99
C ALA A 61 3.30 -2.50 16.75
N HIS A 62 4.04 -1.53 16.20
CA HIS A 62 5.37 -1.16 16.72
C HIS A 62 5.41 0.19 17.44
N ILE A 63 4.49 1.12 17.14
CA ILE A 63 4.53 2.49 17.64
C ILE A 63 3.55 2.68 18.80
N PRO A 64 3.94 3.35 19.90
CA PRO A 64 3.02 3.67 20.99
C PRO A 64 1.81 4.49 20.52
N LYS A 65 0.61 4.11 20.99
CA LYS A 65 -0.69 4.71 20.59
C LYS A 65 -0.73 6.24 20.58
N LYS A 66 -0.02 6.90 21.51
CA LYS A 66 0.03 8.37 21.59
C LYS A 66 0.71 9.05 20.39
N TYR A 67 1.55 8.33 19.65
CA TYR A 67 2.28 8.86 18.49
C TYR A 67 1.67 8.42 17.15
N GLN A 68 0.85 7.37 17.15
CA GLN A 68 0.25 6.83 15.92
C GLN A 68 -0.51 7.90 15.13
N PRO A 69 -1.46 8.69 15.68
CA PRO A 69 -2.24 9.63 14.88
C PRO A 69 -1.39 10.65 14.12
N ALA A 70 -0.38 11.24 14.78
CA ALA A 70 0.51 12.21 14.17
C ALA A 70 1.38 11.58 13.07
N LEU A 71 1.79 10.32 13.24
CA LEU A 71 2.59 9.60 12.26
C LEU A 71 1.77 9.26 11.01
N LEU A 72 0.54 8.78 11.21
CA LEU A 72 -0.38 8.45 10.13
C LEU A 72 -0.75 9.70 9.31
N GLU A 73 -1.02 10.82 9.97
CA GLU A 73 -1.28 12.11 9.31
C GLU A 73 -0.08 12.56 8.47
N LEU A 74 1.14 12.45 9.01
CA LEU A 74 2.36 12.81 8.29
C LEU A 74 2.57 11.96 7.04
N ILE A 75 2.29 10.65 7.11
CA ILE A 75 2.41 9.74 5.97
C ILE A 75 1.39 10.11 4.89
N LEU A 76 0.12 10.28 5.26
CA LEU A 76 -0.92 10.66 4.30
C LEU A 76 -0.63 12.01 3.64
N ALA A 77 -0.18 13.02 4.41
CA ALA A 77 0.21 14.32 3.87
C ALA A 77 1.42 14.23 2.91
N SER A 78 2.38 13.35 3.22
CA SER A 78 3.55 13.13 2.36
C SER A 78 3.17 12.45 1.04
N ILE A 79 2.24 11.50 1.08
CA ILE A 79 1.72 10.83 -0.11
C ILE A 79 0.89 11.79 -0.95
N GLU A 80 0.02 12.60 -0.34
CA GLU A 80 -0.74 13.63 -1.05
C GLU A 80 0.20 14.59 -1.80
N ALA A 81 1.24 15.07 -1.12
CA ALA A 81 2.18 16.04 -1.69
C ALA A 81 3.08 15.46 -2.78
N GLY A 82 3.57 14.23 -2.62
CA GLY A 82 4.51 13.60 -3.57
C GLY A 82 3.81 12.78 -4.64
N TRP A 83 2.94 11.88 -4.23
CA TRP A 83 2.33 10.88 -5.08
C TRP A 83 1.28 11.47 -6.03
N GLY A 84 0.53 12.48 -5.59
CA GLY A 84 -0.41 13.22 -6.45
C GLY A 84 0.25 13.95 -7.63
N SER A 85 1.58 14.10 -7.62
CA SER A 85 2.36 14.68 -8.72
C SER A 85 3.01 13.66 -9.67
N LEU A 86 3.22 12.42 -9.20
CA LEU A 86 3.94 11.36 -9.93
C LEU A 86 3.01 10.30 -10.52
N VAL A 87 1.89 10.03 -9.86
CA VAL A 87 0.85 9.13 -10.31
C VAL A 87 -0.45 9.93 -10.28
N PRO A 88 -1.08 10.22 -11.43
CA PRO A 88 -2.41 10.80 -11.41
C PRO A 88 -3.30 9.89 -10.55
N VAL A 89 -3.96 10.43 -9.53
CA VAL A 89 -4.93 9.71 -8.67
C VAL A 89 -6.21 9.35 -9.46
N GLY A 90 -6.06 9.05 -10.75
CA GLY A 90 -7.13 9.01 -11.73
C GLY A 90 -7.88 10.33 -11.76
N SER A 91 -9.15 10.27 -12.12
CA SER A 91 -10.08 11.40 -12.05
C SER A 91 -10.57 11.73 -10.63
N ALA A 92 -10.11 11.00 -9.61
CA ALA A 92 -10.60 11.15 -8.24
C ALA A 92 -9.78 12.17 -7.46
N SER A 93 -10.44 13.00 -6.66
CA SER A 93 -9.72 13.86 -5.69
C SER A 93 -9.07 13.00 -4.61
N TRP A 94 -8.02 13.51 -3.97
CA TRP A 94 -7.38 12.84 -2.84
C TRP A 94 -8.38 12.44 -1.74
N THR A 95 -9.36 13.30 -1.45
CA THR A 95 -10.45 12.99 -0.52
C THR A 95 -11.30 11.79 -0.97
N ALA A 96 -11.61 11.67 -2.26
CA ALA A 96 -12.35 10.54 -2.79
C ALA A 96 -11.54 9.24 -2.66
N TYR A 97 -10.25 9.28 -3.00
CA TYR A 97 -9.33 8.17 -2.78
C TYR A 97 -9.27 7.73 -1.31
N LEU A 98 -9.16 8.66 -0.36
CA LEU A 98 -9.09 8.31 1.06
C LEU A 98 -10.35 7.60 1.56
N ASN A 99 -11.54 8.00 1.11
CA ASN A 99 -12.79 7.33 1.46
C ASN A 99 -12.81 5.89 0.94
N GLU A 100 -12.37 5.72 -0.29
CA GLU A 100 -12.24 4.43 -0.96
C GLU A 100 -11.20 3.52 -0.28
N TRP A 101 -10.07 4.08 0.12
CA TRP A 101 -9.03 3.37 0.86
C TRP A 101 -9.52 2.95 2.25
N GLN A 102 -10.33 3.75 2.94
CA GLN A 102 -10.89 3.36 4.24
C GLN A 102 -11.75 2.10 4.14
N GLU A 103 -12.49 1.92 3.04
CA GLU A 103 -13.27 0.70 2.82
C GLU A 103 -12.38 -0.53 2.60
N ARG A 104 -11.35 -0.39 1.76
CA ARG A 104 -10.32 -1.42 1.54
C ARG A 104 -9.63 -1.79 2.86
N ARG A 105 -9.25 -0.80 3.66
CA ARG A 105 -8.65 -0.99 4.99
C ARG A 105 -9.55 -1.81 5.91
N ARG A 106 -10.86 -1.51 6.00
CA ARG A 106 -11.80 -2.30 6.84
C ARG A 106 -11.83 -3.76 6.42
N ARG A 107 -11.91 -4.02 5.11
CA ARG A 107 -11.94 -5.38 4.56
C ARG A 107 -10.66 -6.15 4.89
N TYR A 108 -9.49 -5.55 4.68
CA TYR A 108 -8.20 -6.19 4.98
C TYR A 108 -7.98 -6.37 6.48
N THR A 109 -8.39 -5.41 7.31
CA THR A 109 -8.34 -5.54 8.78
C THR A 109 -9.11 -6.76 9.25
N ARG A 110 -10.33 -6.98 8.73
CA ARG A 110 -11.14 -8.15 9.08
C ARG A 110 -10.42 -9.47 8.79
N LEU A 111 -9.75 -9.58 7.63
CA LEU A 111 -8.98 -10.77 7.29
C LEU A 111 -7.84 -11.01 8.28
N VAL A 112 -7.09 -9.96 8.64
CA VAL A 112 -6.00 -10.08 9.62
C VAL A 112 -6.53 -10.47 11.00
N GLU A 113 -7.66 -9.91 11.44
CA GLU A 113 -8.34 -10.30 12.68
C GLU A 113 -8.79 -11.77 12.67
N GLU A 114 -9.15 -12.31 11.49
CA GLU A 114 -9.50 -13.72 11.27
C GLU A 114 -8.24 -14.62 11.15
N GLY A 115 -7.03 -14.07 11.27
CA GLY A 115 -5.76 -14.81 11.24
C GLY A 115 -5.19 -15.02 9.84
N ALA A 116 -5.66 -14.27 8.84
CA ALA A 116 -5.16 -14.35 7.48
C ALA A 116 -3.68 -13.92 7.38
N SER A 117 -2.93 -14.62 6.53
CA SER A 117 -1.54 -14.26 6.24
C SER A 117 -1.45 -13.04 5.28
N PRO A 118 -0.28 -12.38 5.18
CA PRO A 118 -0.09 -11.31 4.21
C PRO A 118 -0.38 -11.72 2.76
N LEU A 119 -0.10 -12.98 2.43
CA LEU A 119 -0.44 -13.57 1.14
C LEU A 119 -1.96 -13.62 0.92
N ALA A 120 -2.74 -13.99 1.94
CA ALA A 120 -4.20 -14.05 1.83
C ALA A 120 -4.82 -12.65 1.65
N VAL A 121 -4.28 -11.62 2.30
CA VAL A 121 -4.72 -10.23 2.06
C VAL A 121 -4.36 -9.78 0.64
N SER A 122 -3.20 -10.17 0.12
CA SER A 122 -2.81 -9.87 -1.27
C SER A 122 -3.71 -10.59 -2.28
N ALA A 123 -4.12 -11.83 -1.96
CA ALA A 123 -5.09 -12.57 -2.77
C ALA A 123 -6.47 -11.89 -2.78
N GLU A 124 -6.96 -11.40 -1.64
CA GLU A 124 -8.20 -10.61 -1.57
C GLU A 124 -8.11 -9.34 -2.42
N ALA A 125 -6.98 -8.62 -2.36
CA ALA A 125 -6.76 -7.44 -3.18
C ALA A 125 -6.77 -7.79 -4.69
N ALA A 126 -6.15 -8.91 -5.08
CA ALA A 126 -6.18 -9.38 -6.47
C ALA A 126 -7.60 -9.75 -6.93
N THR A 127 -8.40 -10.41 -6.07
CA THR A 127 -9.80 -10.71 -6.34
C THR A 127 -10.63 -9.43 -6.52
N LEU A 128 -10.44 -8.42 -5.67
CA LEU A 128 -11.11 -7.13 -5.83
C LEU A 128 -10.81 -6.44 -7.16
N MET A 129 -9.55 -6.48 -7.60
CA MET A 129 -9.14 -5.90 -8.88
C MET A 129 -9.74 -6.64 -10.07
N GLU A 130 -9.85 -7.97 -9.99
CA GLU A 130 -10.57 -8.78 -10.97
C GLU A 130 -12.07 -8.43 -11.01
N GLU A 131 -12.73 -8.37 -9.86
CA GLU A 131 -14.16 -8.01 -9.74
C GLU A 131 -14.45 -6.62 -10.33
N ASN A 132 -13.52 -5.69 -10.13
CA ASN A 132 -13.55 -4.33 -10.70
C ASN A 132 -13.11 -4.27 -12.17
N ARG A 133 -12.82 -5.41 -12.80
CA ARG A 133 -12.39 -5.55 -14.21
C ARG A 133 -11.10 -4.79 -14.54
N LEU A 134 -10.23 -4.63 -13.55
CA LEU A 134 -8.90 -4.06 -13.78
C LEU A 134 -7.98 -5.07 -14.48
N VAL A 135 -8.21 -6.37 -14.23
CA VAL A 135 -7.54 -7.50 -14.88
C VAL A 135 -8.54 -8.58 -15.24
N LYS A 136 -8.18 -9.49 -16.16
CA LYS A 136 -8.97 -10.68 -16.49
C LYS A 136 -8.76 -11.76 -15.42
N GLU A 137 -9.72 -12.68 -15.28
CA GLU A 137 -9.60 -13.84 -14.36
C GLU A 137 -8.30 -14.63 -14.57
N VAL A 138 -7.93 -14.85 -15.85
CA VAL A 138 -6.71 -15.57 -16.23
C VAL A 138 -5.41 -14.83 -15.83
N GLU A 139 -5.49 -13.53 -15.59
CA GLU A 139 -4.37 -12.68 -15.18
C GLU A 139 -4.29 -12.53 -13.64
N ARG A 140 -5.28 -13.01 -12.87
CA ARG A 140 -5.32 -12.87 -11.40
C ARG A 140 -4.07 -13.43 -10.72
N HIS A 141 -3.58 -14.58 -11.20
CA HIS A 141 -2.37 -15.18 -10.62
C HIS A 141 -1.14 -14.29 -10.82
N ASN A 142 -0.99 -13.72 -12.02
CA ASN A 142 0.09 -12.80 -12.35
C ASN A 142 0.00 -11.51 -11.53
N LEU A 143 -1.22 -11.00 -11.34
CA LEU A 143 -1.47 -9.86 -10.47
C LEU A 143 -1.07 -10.17 -9.02
N LEU A 144 -1.41 -11.35 -8.49
CA LEU A 144 -1.00 -11.74 -7.15
C LEU A 144 0.53 -11.75 -6.99
N THR A 145 1.27 -12.27 -7.97
CA THR A 145 2.74 -12.21 -7.97
C THR A 145 3.24 -10.77 -7.92
N LEU A 146 2.68 -9.89 -8.77
CA LEU A 146 3.02 -8.47 -8.75
C LEU A 146 2.77 -7.84 -7.38
N LEU A 147 1.62 -8.12 -6.75
CA LEU A 147 1.29 -7.55 -5.43
C LEU A 147 2.30 -8.00 -4.35
N ILE A 148 2.77 -9.24 -4.40
CA ILE A 148 3.79 -9.73 -3.48
C ILE A 148 5.11 -8.96 -3.65
N ASP A 149 5.50 -8.69 -4.89
CA ASP A 149 6.75 -8.00 -5.20
C ASP A 149 6.69 -6.48 -4.90
N PHE A 150 5.51 -5.88 -5.03
CA PHE A 150 5.28 -4.44 -4.83
C PHE A 150 4.84 -4.07 -3.42
N VAL A 151 4.65 -5.04 -2.52
CA VAL A 151 4.19 -4.78 -1.14
C VAL A 151 5.19 -5.39 -0.16
N PRO A 152 6.25 -4.65 0.20
CA PRO A 152 7.33 -5.16 1.04
C PRO A 152 6.95 -5.15 2.52
N VAL A 153 6.01 -6.00 2.93
CA VAL A 153 5.46 -6.08 4.30
C VAL A 153 6.56 -6.19 5.36
N ASP A 154 7.54 -7.07 5.15
CA ASP A 154 8.65 -7.29 6.07
C ASP A 154 9.58 -6.06 6.18
N THR A 155 9.67 -5.25 5.14
CA THR A 155 10.45 -4.00 5.17
C THR A 155 9.76 -2.96 6.04
N TYR A 156 8.43 -2.86 5.99
CA TYR A 156 7.70 -1.91 6.84
C TYR A 156 7.83 -2.23 8.33
N GLY A 157 7.78 -3.50 8.72
CA GLY A 157 8.04 -3.92 10.10
C GLY A 157 9.45 -3.55 10.54
N ARG A 158 10.47 -3.94 9.76
CA ARG A 158 11.89 -3.69 10.07
C ARG A 158 12.23 -2.20 10.22
N LEU A 159 11.62 -1.33 9.40
CA LEU A 159 11.83 0.11 9.50
C LEU A 159 11.35 0.71 10.83
N LEU A 160 10.49 0.00 11.56
CA LEU A 160 9.90 0.46 12.81
C LEU A 160 10.50 -0.20 14.07
N GLU A 161 11.38 -1.19 13.92
CA GLU A 161 12.02 -1.90 15.04
C GLU A 161 12.88 -0.96 15.92
N ASP A 162 13.49 0.06 15.30
CA ASP A 162 14.42 1.00 15.95
C ASP A 162 13.79 2.36 16.31
N VAL A 163 12.45 2.46 16.28
CA VAL A 163 11.73 3.71 16.60
C VAL A 163 11.51 3.81 18.11
N GLY A 164 12.15 4.80 18.74
CA GLY A 164 12.13 5.07 20.18
C GLY A 164 11.30 6.29 20.58
#